data_AF-A0A8T6M332-F1
#
_entry.id   AF-A0A8T6M332-F1
#
_cell.length_a   1.000
_cell.length_b   1.000
_cell.length_c   1.000
_cell.angle_alpha   90.00
_cell.angle_beta   90.00
_cell.angle_gamma   90.00
#
_symmetry.space_group_name_H-M   'P 1'
#
loop_
_entity.id
_entity.type
_entity.pdbx_description
1 polymer ?
#
loop_
_entity_poly.entity_id
_entity_poly.type
_entity_poly.pdbx_seq_one_letter_code
_entity_poly.pdbx_strand_id
1 'polypeptide(L)'
;MVCDYEVIEGIIKVNCKGCVFGSSVEDFDVCMATTIDKIREVKKVERIILTESREHEYDYDQTRLLVEIALLYDKFLNEDRILESPFIAEIKHFIPNISNELNLVLKEMLRRDPIAAYVQIKRFIRKHRSRALKSRGDVKKAAEDYIRLLEEINKKLESTMLIQAVKDKIHGYRLGDRSIYRKIFTPLIRPTFMLTRYVSIPPKGARMLDRYELPTKIIVEIFKVPGKTRPFYYITPPEFRLSESQYFILDTARRYLAEHKPTETEFVQPERAREVFMNMGKDTILKIADERGVHLSSAELNEMTNI
;
A
#
# COMPACT_ATOMS: atom_id res chain seq x y z
N MET A 1 -6.68 11.85 -13.42
CA MET A 1 -5.23 12.11 -13.69
C MET A 1 -4.40 10.91 -13.22
N VAL A 2 -3.12 10.75 -13.59
CA VAL A 2 -2.26 9.71 -12.99
C VAL A 2 -2.05 10.06 -11.52
N CYS A 3 -2.17 9.07 -10.63
CA CYS A 3 -2.14 9.25 -9.18
C CYS A 3 -3.22 10.19 -8.63
N ASP A 4 -4.33 10.34 -9.34
CA ASP A 4 -5.53 10.99 -8.81
C ASP A 4 -6.18 10.13 -7.73
N TYR A 5 -7.07 10.70 -6.92
CA TYR A 5 -7.75 9.92 -5.88
C TYR A 5 -9.20 10.36 -5.65
N GLU A 6 -10.02 9.39 -5.27
CA GLU A 6 -11.39 9.59 -4.83
C GLU A 6 -11.52 9.17 -3.37
N VAL A 7 -12.46 9.80 -2.66
CA VAL A 7 -12.76 9.50 -1.25
C VAL A 7 -14.21 9.04 -1.16
N ILE A 8 -14.41 7.79 -0.74
CA ILE A 8 -15.74 7.19 -0.61
C ILE A 8 -15.81 6.58 0.79
N GLU A 9 -16.67 7.12 1.67
CA GLU A 9 -16.92 6.58 3.02
C GLU A 9 -15.64 6.25 3.83
N GLY A 10 -14.68 7.18 3.87
CA GLY A 10 -13.42 6.99 4.59
C GLY A 10 -12.39 6.09 3.88
N ILE A 11 -12.68 5.65 2.66
CA ILE A 11 -11.74 4.93 1.80
C ILE A 11 -11.09 5.93 0.83
N ILE A 12 -9.76 5.99 0.83
CA ILE A 12 -9.02 6.65 -0.25
C ILE A 12 -8.75 5.63 -1.33
N LYS A 13 -9.28 5.86 -2.53
CA LYS A 13 -8.97 5.05 -3.71
C LYS A 13 -8.11 5.87 -4.68
N VAL A 14 -6.88 5.40 -4.92
CA VAL A 14 -5.89 6.06 -5.76
C VAL A 14 -5.80 5.36 -7.11
N ASN A 15 -5.88 6.13 -8.19
CA ASN A 15 -5.66 5.63 -9.53
C ASN A 15 -4.17 5.65 -9.88
N CYS A 16 -3.52 4.49 -9.79
CA CYS A 16 -2.11 4.26 -10.14
C CYS A 16 -1.90 3.81 -11.58
N LYS A 17 -2.94 3.76 -12.45
CA LYS A 17 -2.75 3.36 -13.85
C LYS A 17 -1.80 4.31 -14.58
N GLY A 18 -0.78 3.75 -15.20
CA GLY A 18 0.28 4.52 -15.86
C GLY A 18 1.28 5.19 -14.90
N CYS A 19 1.25 4.85 -13.61
CA CYS A 19 2.25 5.30 -12.66
C CYS A 19 3.57 4.54 -12.88
N VAL A 20 4.68 5.28 -13.07
CA VAL A 20 6.02 4.70 -13.26
C VAL A 20 6.51 3.97 -11.99
N PHE A 21 5.98 4.34 -10.83
CA PHE A 21 6.38 3.81 -9.52
C PHE A 21 5.44 2.71 -9.01
N GLY A 22 4.52 2.18 -9.84
CA GLY A 22 3.60 1.11 -9.44
C GLY A 22 2.52 1.51 -8.41
N SER A 23 1.97 0.51 -7.73
CA SER A 23 0.79 0.61 -6.86
C SER A 23 0.95 -0.05 -5.47
N SER A 24 2.17 -0.03 -4.92
CA SER A 24 2.53 -0.67 -3.65
C SER A 24 3.29 0.29 -2.72
N VAL A 25 2.79 0.49 -1.48
CA VAL A 25 3.48 1.31 -0.48
C VAL A 25 4.72 0.61 0.09
N GLU A 26 4.72 -0.73 0.10
CA GLU A 26 5.82 -1.51 0.62
C GLU A 26 7.02 -1.55 -0.34
N ASP A 27 6.78 -1.54 -1.65
CA ASP A 27 7.83 -1.65 -2.65
C ASP A 27 8.39 -0.29 -3.09
N PHE A 28 7.57 0.77 -3.04
CA PHE A 28 7.92 2.05 -3.63
C PHE A 28 7.80 3.20 -2.62
N ASP A 29 8.91 3.91 -2.40
CA ASP A 29 9.01 5.04 -1.49
C ASP A 29 8.17 6.25 -1.95
N VAL A 30 8.13 6.50 -3.25
CA VAL A 30 7.29 7.54 -3.87
C VAL A 30 5.80 7.23 -3.65
N CYS A 31 5.39 5.97 -3.77
CA CYS A 31 4.02 5.56 -3.53
C CYS A 31 3.62 5.76 -2.05
N MET A 32 4.53 5.42 -1.12
CA MET A 32 4.32 5.68 0.31
C MET A 32 4.19 7.18 0.61
N ALA A 33 5.07 8.01 0.04
CA ALA A 33 5.05 9.45 0.28
C ALA A 33 3.77 10.11 -0.24
N THR A 34 3.38 9.79 -1.47
CA THR A 34 2.13 10.31 -2.08
C THR A 34 0.90 9.83 -1.32
N THR A 35 0.90 8.60 -0.81
CA THR A 35 -0.17 8.07 0.04
C THR A 35 -0.27 8.83 1.36
N ILE A 36 0.86 9.10 2.02
CA ILE A 36 0.88 9.90 3.26
C ILE A 36 0.40 11.33 3.01
N ASP A 37 0.79 11.97 1.91
CA ASP A 37 0.32 13.31 1.57
C ASP A 37 -1.21 13.35 1.39
N LYS A 38 -1.78 12.36 0.68
CA LYS A 38 -3.24 12.25 0.52
C LYS A 38 -3.96 11.98 1.84
N ILE A 39 -3.40 11.15 2.72
CA ILE A 39 -3.97 10.94 4.06
C ILE A 39 -4.06 12.28 4.81
N ARG A 40 -3.03 13.13 4.72
CA ARG A 40 -3.01 14.44 5.38
C ARG A 40 -4.11 15.38 4.85
N GLU A 41 -4.36 15.34 3.55
CA GLU A 41 -5.42 16.14 2.91
C GLU A 41 -6.82 15.71 3.40
N VAL A 42 -7.07 14.40 3.47
CA VAL A 42 -8.40 13.84 3.80
C VAL A 42 -8.65 13.76 5.32
N LYS A 43 -7.60 13.60 6.12
CA LYS A 43 -7.56 13.46 7.60
C LYS A 43 -8.22 12.19 8.17
N LYS A 44 -9.43 11.84 7.73
CA LYS A 44 -10.17 10.63 8.19
C LYS A 44 -10.11 9.54 7.14
N VAL A 45 -9.17 8.62 7.32
CA VAL A 45 -8.94 7.50 6.39
C VAL A 45 -8.97 6.20 7.17
N GLU A 46 -9.90 5.32 6.78
CA GLU A 46 -10.04 3.99 7.35
C GLU A 46 -9.39 2.92 6.47
N ARG A 47 -9.37 3.13 5.15
CA ARG A 47 -8.78 2.18 4.19
C ARG A 47 -8.14 2.90 3.02
N ILE A 48 -7.15 2.26 2.41
CA ILE A 48 -6.47 2.75 1.21
C ILE A 48 -6.55 1.67 0.14
N ILE A 49 -6.92 2.05 -1.09
CA ILE A 49 -6.93 1.17 -2.25
C ILE A 49 -6.07 1.80 -3.33
N LEU A 50 -4.96 1.15 -3.70
CA LEU A 50 -4.13 1.56 -4.82
C LEU A 50 -4.49 0.74 -6.05
N THR A 51 -4.94 1.42 -7.11
CA THR A 51 -5.56 0.77 -8.28
C THR A 51 -4.68 0.89 -9.51
N GLU A 52 -4.17 -0.23 -10.02
CA GLU A 52 -3.41 -0.28 -11.29
C GLU A 52 -4.06 -1.28 -12.25
N SER A 53 -3.37 -2.38 -12.56
CA SER A 53 -4.00 -3.58 -13.11
C SER A 53 -4.89 -4.17 -12.03
N ARG A 54 -4.34 -4.49 -10.86
CA ARG A 54 -5.08 -4.98 -9.69
C ARG A 54 -5.30 -3.88 -8.65
N GLU A 55 -6.26 -4.09 -7.76
CA GLU A 55 -6.41 -3.29 -6.54
C GLU A 55 -5.53 -3.87 -5.43
N HIS A 56 -4.68 -3.03 -4.84
CA HIS A 56 -3.98 -3.30 -3.59
C HIS A 56 -4.73 -2.60 -2.47
N GLU A 57 -5.51 -3.37 -1.70
CA GLU A 57 -6.32 -2.85 -0.59
C GLU A 57 -5.59 -3.04 0.74
N TYR A 58 -5.31 -1.92 1.40
CA TYR A 58 -4.77 -1.87 2.76
C TYR A 58 -5.95 -1.72 3.73
N ASP A 59 -6.08 -2.68 4.64
CA ASP A 59 -7.11 -2.70 5.66
C ASP A 59 -6.92 -1.58 6.70
N TYR A 60 -7.81 -1.56 7.70
CA TYR A 60 -7.79 -0.57 8.76
C TYR A 60 -6.49 -0.58 9.58
N ASP A 61 -5.99 -1.76 9.94
CA ASP A 61 -4.80 -1.89 10.78
C ASP A 61 -3.56 -1.40 10.05
N GLN A 62 -3.40 -1.77 8.78
CA GLN A 62 -2.31 -1.31 7.92
C GLN A 62 -2.41 0.18 7.61
N THR A 63 -3.62 0.67 7.33
CA THR A 63 -3.88 2.09 7.06
C THR A 63 -3.52 2.96 8.27
N ARG A 64 -3.86 2.49 9.48
CA ARG A 64 -3.56 3.21 10.72
C ARG A 64 -2.05 3.42 10.93
N LEU A 65 -1.21 2.49 10.50
CA LEU A 65 0.25 2.66 10.53
C LEU A 65 0.68 3.90 9.73
N LEU A 66 0.10 4.10 8.55
CA LEU A 66 0.41 5.25 7.68
C LEU A 66 -0.22 6.54 8.20
N VAL A 67 -1.43 6.47 8.76
CA VAL A 67 -2.12 7.62 9.38
C VAL A 67 -1.32 8.18 10.55
N GLU A 68 -0.76 7.34 11.42
CA GLU A 68 0.07 7.83 12.53
C GLU A 68 1.32 8.58 12.04
N ILE A 69 1.96 8.08 10.98
CA ILE A 69 3.09 8.78 10.36
C ILE A 69 2.65 10.09 9.72
N ALA A 70 1.51 10.11 9.03
CA ALA A 70 0.95 11.30 8.40
C ALA A 70 0.65 12.41 9.43
N LEU A 71 0.02 12.04 10.55
CA LEU A 71 -0.26 12.96 11.66
C LEU A 71 1.02 13.46 12.31
N LEU A 72 2.00 12.58 12.52
CA LEU A 72 3.28 12.97 13.11
C LEU A 72 4.07 13.91 12.20
N TYR A 73 4.06 13.66 10.89
CA TYR A 73 4.66 14.53 9.90
C TYR A 73 4.01 15.92 9.91
N ASP A 74 2.67 15.97 9.94
CA ASP A 74 1.94 17.23 10.00
C ASP A 74 2.25 17.99 11.30
N LYS A 75 2.28 17.27 12.42
CA LYS A 75 2.66 17.84 13.72
C LYS A 75 4.05 18.47 13.68
N PHE A 76 5.06 17.78 13.13
CA PHE A 76 6.42 18.32 13.09
C PHE A 76 6.57 19.57 12.23
N LEU A 77 5.85 19.64 11.10
CA LEU A 77 5.99 20.75 10.16
C LEU A 77 5.04 21.91 10.41
N ASN A 78 3.80 21.64 10.81
CA ASN A 78 2.75 22.65 10.86
C ASN A 78 2.41 23.08 12.29
N GLU A 79 2.36 22.14 13.24
CA GLU A 79 2.04 22.43 14.65
C GLU A 79 3.29 22.88 15.43
N ASP A 80 4.28 21.99 15.54
CA ASP A 80 5.53 22.22 16.28
C ASP A 80 6.47 23.16 15.52
N ARG A 81 6.32 23.28 14.18
CA ARG A 81 7.14 24.10 13.26
C ARG A 81 8.64 24.01 13.57
N ILE A 82 9.12 22.76 13.69
CA ILE A 82 10.46 22.47 14.22
C ILE A 82 11.55 23.19 13.42
N LEU A 83 11.37 23.30 12.10
CA LEU A 83 12.36 23.87 11.19
C LEU A 83 12.42 25.40 11.27
N GLU A 84 11.31 26.05 11.60
CA GLU A 84 11.18 27.50 11.74
C GLU A 84 11.40 27.99 13.18
N SER A 85 11.66 27.08 14.13
CA SER A 85 11.83 27.42 15.53
C SER A 85 13.02 28.37 15.76
N PRO A 86 12.86 29.48 16.52
CA PRO A 86 13.95 30.39 16.87
C PRO A 86 15.16 29.69 17.50
N PHE A 87 14.89 28.63 18.25
CA PHE A 87 15.91 27.76 18.84
C PHE A 87 16.87 27.17 17.81
N ILE A 88 16.37 26.77 16.63
CA ILE A 88 17.20 26.27 15.54
C ILE A 88 18.09 27.36 14.96
N ALA A 89 17.58 28.59 14.85
CA ALA A 89 18.35 29.72 14.36
C ALA A 89 19.54 30.03 15.28
N GLU A 90 19.34 29.98 16.60
CA GLU A 90 20.40 30.17 17.59
C GLU A 90 21.48 29.09 17.51
N ILE A 91 21.09 27.80 17.47
CA ILE A 91 22.07 26.70 17.43
C ILE A 91 22.84 26.67 16.11
N LYS A 92 22.23 27.12 15.00
CA LYS A 92 22.86 27.14 13.67
C LYS A 92 24.19 27.92 13.64
N HIS A 93 24.34 28.95 14.47
CA HIS A 93 25.59 29.69 14.61
C HIS A 93 26.75 28.81 15.09
N PHE A 94 26.46 27.83 15.95
CA PHE A 94 27.44 26.91 16.52
C PHE A 94 27.57 25.61 15.74
N ILE A 95 26.50 25.19 15.05
CA ILE A 95 26.44 23.93 14.30
C ILE A 95 25.82 24.19 12.91
N PRO A 96 26.63 24.53 11.90
CA PRO A 96 26.14 24.99 10.60
C PRO A 96 25.24 24.00 9.83
N ASN A 97 25.42 22.69 10.06
CA ASN A 97 24.74 21.63 9.30
C ASN A 97 23.37 21.20 9.86
N ILE A 98 22.88 21.80 10.95
CA ILE A 98 21.62 21.38 11.59
C ILE A 98 20.43 21.45 10.65
N SER A 99 20.27 22.56 9.93
CA SER A 99 19.14 22.74 9.02
C SER A 99 19.12 21.66 7.94
N ASN A 100 20.29 21.24 7.44
CA ASN A 100 20.37 20.19 6.42
C ASN A 100 20.00 18.82 6.99
N GLU A 101 20.49 18.50 8.20
CA GLU A 101 20.16 17.23 8.88
C GLU A 101 18.65 17.13 9.19
N LEU A 102 18.04 18.20 9.71
CA LEU A 102 16.62 18.23 10.01
C LEU A 102 15.75 18.24 8.75
N ASN A 103 16.10 19.02 7.71
CA ASN A 103 15.36 19.01 6.45
C ASN A 103 15.39 17.62 5.79
N LEU A 104 16.55 16.97 5.74
CA LEU A 104 16.70 15.61 5.21
C LEU A 104 15.72 14.66 5.90
N VAL A 105 15.73 14.62 7.22
CA VAL A 105 14.89 13.67 7.96
C VAL A 105 13.41 14.05 7.89
N LEU A 106 13.09 15.30 8.23
CA LEU A 106 11.70 15.73 8.42
C LEU A 106 10.97 15.98 7.11
N LYS A 107 11.61 16.54 6.07
CA LYS A 107 10.93 16.84 4.80
C LYS A 107 11.07 15.74 3.76
N GLU A 108 12.25 15.11 3.67
CA GLU A 108 12.56 14.17 2.59
C GLU A 108 12.30 12.72 3.00
N MET A 109 12.85 12.28 4.14
CA MET A 109 12.81 10.87 4.53
C MET A 109 11.49 10.47 5.17
N LEU A 110 10.92 11.26 6.09
CA LEU A 110 9.81 10.80 6.93
C LEU A 110 8.57 10.32 6.16
N ARG A 111 8.25 10.91 5.01
CA ARG A 111 7.13 10.45 4.15
C ARG A 111 7.50 9.30 3.23
N ARG A 112 8.76 9.20 2.81
CA ARG A 112 9.23 8.20 1.84
C ARG A 112 9.61 6.89 2.52
N ASP A 113 10.29 7.01 3.66
CA ASP A 113 10.83 5.92 4.44
C ASP A 113 10.91 6.30 5.94
N PRO A 114 9.79 6.15 6.67
CA PRO A 114 9.72 6.45 8.11
C PRO A 114 10.73 5.66 8.95
N ILE A 115 10.99 4.39 8.59
CA ILE A 115 11.95 3.53 9.28
C ILE A 115 13.37 4.06 9.07
N ALA A 116 13.73 4.43 7.85
CA ALA A 116 15.02 5.06 7.57
C ALA A 116 15.18 6.40 8.31
N ALA A 117 14.13 7.23 8.36
CA ALA A 117 14.14 8.49 9.10
C ALA A 117 14.46 8.26 10.59
N TYR A 118 13.79 7.28 11.20
CA TYR A 118 14.05 6.86 12.58
C TYR A 118 15.50 6.40 12.81
N VAL A 119 16.02 5.53 11.94
CA VAL A 119 17.42 5.06 12.04
C VAL A 119 18.40 6.22 11.86
N GLN A 120 18.10 7.15 10.96
CA GLN A 120 18.96 8.31 10.68
C GLN A 120 19.02 9.28 11.87
N ILE A 121 17.91 9.52 12.57
CA ILE A 121 17.91 10.30 13.80
C ILE A 121 18.81 9.67 14.87
N LYS A 122 18.71 8.34 15.08
CA LYS A 122 19.61 7.64 16.02
C LYS A 122 21.08 7.79 15.65
N ARG A 123 21.40 7.81 14.35
CA ARG A 123 22.76 8.06 13.86
C ARG A 123 23.21 9.49 14.17
N PHE A 124 22.34 10.48 13.97
CA PHE A 124 22.63 11.87 14.34
C PHE A 124 22.84 12.04 15.84
N ILE A 125 21.99 11.46 16.68
CA ILE A 125 22.17 11.48 18.15
C ILE A 125 23.56 10.95 18.54
N ARG A 126 23.95 9.78 18.00
CA ARG A 126 25.29 9.19 18.28
C ARG A 126 26.43 10.08 17.80
N LYS A 127 26.33 10.62 16.59
CA LYS A 127 27.32 11.53 15.99
C LYS A 127 27.51 12.78 16.84
N HIS A 128 26.41 13.43 17.25
CA HIS A 128 26.48 14.67 18.02
C HIS A 128 26.90 14.43 19.46
N ARG A 129 26.50 13.33 20.11
CA ARG A 129 27.04 12.94 21.43
C ARG A 129 28.56 12.78 21.41
N SER A 130 29.09 12.10 20.39
CA SER A 130 30.55 11.94 20.21
C SER A 130 31.27 13.28 20.03
N ARG A 131 30.66 14.22 19.32
CA ARG A 131 31.20 15.58 19.12
C ARG A 131 31.12 16.42 20.41
N ALA A 132 30.00 16.36 21.12
CA ALA A 132 29.79 17.11 22.36
C ALA A 132 30.83 16.76 23.44
N LEU A 133 31.28 15.51 23.50
CA LEU A 133 32.37 15.07 24.40
C LEU A 133 33.70 15.79 24.13
N LYS A 134 33.93 16.25 22.90
CA LYS A 134 35.16 16.94 22.48
C LYS A 134 35.02 18.47 22.48
N SER A 135 33.82 18.99 22.68
CA SER A 135 33.50 20.42 22.66
C SER A 135 33.55 21.04 24.06
N ARG A 136 33.67 22.38 24.13
CA ARG A 136 33.66 23.16 25.38
C ARG A 136 32.84 24.44 25.21
N GLY A 137 32.45 25.06 26.33
CA GLY A 137 31.72 26.33 26.34
C GLY A 137 30.38 26.25 25.61
N ASP A 138 30.00 27.34 24.95
CA ASP A 138 28.70 27.48 24.28
C ASP A 138 28.47 26.46 23.18
N VAL A 139 29.53 26.01 22.50
CA VAL A 139 29.45 24.96 21.47
C VAL A 139 28.99 23.63 22.07
N LYS A 140 29.45 23.31 23.29
CA LYS A 140 29.02 22.08 23.98
C LYS A 140 27.56 22.17 24.37
N LYS A 141 27.14 23.31 24.92
CA LYS A 141 25.75 23.57 25.29
C LYS A 141 24.81 23.46 24.08
N ALA A 142 25.16 24.12 22.97
CA ALA A 142 24.42 24.05 21.71
C ALA A 142 24.31 22.61 21.16
N ALA A 143 25.36 21.79 21.31
CA ALA A 143 25.31 20.38 20.92
C ALA A 143 24.38 19.56 21.82
N GLU A 144 24.42 19.76 23.14
CA GLU A 144 23.53 19.11 24.10
C GLU A 144 22.05 19.50 23.85
N ASP A 145 21.80 20.76 23.58
CA ASP A 145 20.50 21.32 23.20
C ASP A 145 19.94 20.65 21.93
N TYR A 146 20.78 20.51 20.90
CA TYR A 146 20.37 19.82 19.68
C TYR A 146 20.13 18.32 19.89
N ILE A 147 20.96 17.66 20.71
CA ILE A 147 20.75 16.25 21.07
C ILE A 147 19.39 16.06 21.76
N ARG A 148 19.00 16.96 22.68
CA ARG A 148 17.69 16.90 23.34
C ARG A 148 16.54 16.99 22.35
N LEU A 149 16.61 17.92 21.38
CA LEU A 149 15.62 18.01 20.31
C LEU A 149 15.53 16.70 19.50
N LEU A 150 16.67 16.15 19.07
CA LEU A 150 16.69 14.89 18.32
C LEU A 150 16.10 13.73 19.13
N GLU A 151 16.33 13.70 20.45
CA GLU A 151 15.75 12.71 21.36
C GLU A 151 14.23 12.85 21.48
N GLU A 152 13.70 14.08 21.52
CA GLU A 152 12.26 14.33 21.51
C GLU A 152 11.60 13.85 20.20
N ILE A 153 12.22 14.17 19.06
CA ILE A 153 11.76 13.70 17.74
C ILE A 153 11.81 12.17 17.69
N ASN A 154 12.91 11.57 18.14
CA ASN A 154 13.08 10.12 18.19
C ASN A 154 12.02 9.45 19.07
N LYS A 155 11.71 10.02 20.24
CA LYS A 155 10.67 9.51 21.16
C LYS A 155 9.28 9.55 20.53
N LYS A 156 8.94 10.64 19.82
CA LYS A 156 7.66 10.76 19.10
C LYS A 156 7.57 9.74 17.96
N LEU A 157 8.65 9.53 17.19
CA LEU A 157 8.70 8.47 16.17
C LEU A 157 8.58 7.07 16.78
N GLU A 158 9.30 6.80 17.87
CA GLU A 158 9.19 5.52 18.57
C GLU A 158 7.78 5.25 19.04
N SER A 159 6.99 6.26 19.40
CA SER A 159 5.62 6.05 19.86
C SER A 159 4.65 5.56 18.76
N THR A 160 5.03 5.67 17.49
CA THR A 160 4.21 5.20 16.36
C THR A 160 4.24 3.68 16.25
N MET A 161 3.11 3.08 15.87
CA MET A 161 2.94 1.64 15.73
C MET A 161 3.91 1.04 14.70
N LEU A 162 4.14 1.75 13.60
CA LEU A 162 5.07 1.32 12.55
C LEU A 162 6.48 1.11 13.11
N ILE A 163 6.98 2.07 13.91
CA ILE A 163 8.31 1.99 14.51
C ILE A 163 8.32 0.97 15.66
N GLN A 164 7.27 0.90 16.48
CA GLN A 164 7.14 -0.12 17.54
C GLN A 164 7.22 -1.55 16.98
N ALA A 165 6.65 -1.81 15.80
CA ALA A 165 6.68 -3.13 15.16
C ALA A 165 8.09 -3.56 14.72
N VAL A 166 9.00 -2.61 14.48
CA VAL A 166 10.32 -2.89 13.89
C VAL A 166 11.49 -2.58 14.80
N LYS A 167 11.34 -1.78 15.86
CA LYS A 167 12.44 -1.21 16.67
C LYS A 167 13.51 -2.21 17.13
N ASP A 168 13.11 -3.45 17.43
CA ASP A 168 14.00 -4.50 17.92
C ASP A 168 14.68 -5.30 16.79
N LYS A 169 14.26 -5.11 15.54
CA LYS A 169 14.70 -5.85 14.34
C LYS A 169 15.50 -4.99 13.35
N ILE A 170 15.86 -3.76 13.71
CA ILE A 170 16.51 -2.79 12.81
C ILE A 170 18.05 -2.88 12.84
N HIS A 171 18.61 -3.86 13.56
CA HIS A 171 20.05 -4.11 13.56
C HIS A 171 20.52 -4.47 12.15
N GLY A 172 21.43 -3.67 11.60
CA GLY A 172 21.96 -3.87 10.24
C GLY A 172 21.11 -3.28 9.11
N TYR A 173 20.07 -2.51 9.42
CA TYR A 173 19.23 -1.87 8.41
C TYR A 173 20.02 -0.96 7.47
N ARG A 174 19.83 -1.15 6.17
CA ARG A 174 20.42 -0.35 5.10
C ARG A 174 19.37 0.65 4.59
N LEU A 175 19.79 1.89 4.41
CA LEU A 175 18.94 2.93 3.85
C LEU A 175 18.50 2.51 2.44
N GLY A 176 17.19 2.61 2.16
CA GLY A 176 16.61 2.18 0.89
C GLY A 176 16.22 0.69 0.84
N ASP A 177 16.56 -0.11 1.85
CA ASP A 177 16.05 -1.47 1.95
C ASP A 177 14.59 -1.43 2.44
N ARG A 178 13.67 -1.88 1.58
CA ARG A 178 12.23 -1.95 1.89
C ARG A 178 11.74 -3.36 2.27
N SER A 179 12.64 -4.33 2.41
CA SER A 179 12.29 -5.71 2.78
C SER A 179 11.52 -5.83 4.10
N ILE A 180 11.72 -4.89 5.03
CA ILE A 180 10.99 -4.82 6.29
C ILE A 180 9.52 -4.44 6.05
N TYR A 181 9.24 -3.51 5.13
CA TYR A 181 7.88 -3.08 4.82
C TYR A 181 7.02 -4.22 4.28
N ARG A 182 7.58 -5.10 3.43
CA ARG A 182 6.88 -6.30 2.92
C ARG A 182 6.45 -7.30 4.00
N LYS A 183 7.03 -7.23 5.20
CA LYS A 183 6.65 -8.06 6.35
C LYS A 183 5.52 -7.45 7.17
N ILE A 184 5.29 -6.14 7.02
CA ILE A 184 4.33 -5.33 7.79
C ILE A 184 3.08 -5.11 6.96
N PHE A 185 3.28 -4.67 5.73
CA PHE A 185 2.24 -4.42 4.76
C PHE A 185 2.06 -5.67 3.91
N THR A 186 0.86 -6.23 4.00
CA THR A 186 0.39 -7.35 3.20
C THR A 186 -0.97 -6.94 2.65
N PRO A 187 -1.02 -6.12 1.59
CA PRO A 187 -2.28 -5.68 1.02
C PRO A 187 -3.07 -6.86 0.47
N LEU A 188 -4.39 -6.74 0.50
CA LEU A 188 -5.28 -7.62 -0.23
C LEU A 188 -5.21 -7.24 -1.71
N ILE A 189 -4.60 -8.11 -2.51
CA ILE A 189 -4.51 -7.93 -3.96
C ILE A 189 -5.70 -8.61 -4.63
N ARG A 190 -6.52 -7.84 -5.37
CA ARG A 190 -7.65 -8.39 -6.13
C ARG A 190 -7.83 -7.76 -7.51
N PRO A 191 -8.41 -8.49 -8.46
CA PRO A 191 -9.12 -7.93 -9.61
C PRO A 191 -10.03 -6.73 -9.27
N THR A 192 -9.99 -5.68 -10.08
CA THR A 192 -10.82 -4.46 -9.95
C THR A 192 -12.30 -4.75 -10.16
N PHE A 193 -12.65 -5.80 -10.89
CA PHE A 193 -14.02 -6.18 -11.19
C PHE A 193 -14.67 -7.07 -10.13
N MET A 194 -13.93 -7.50 -9.09
CA MET A 194 -14.49 -8.27 -8.00
C MET A 194 -15.04 -7.38 -6.88
N LEU A 195 -16.33 -7.53 -6.60
CA LEU A 195 -17.02 -6.80 -5.52
C LEU A 195 -16.78 -7.46 -4.15
N THR A 196 -16.47 -8.75 -4.11
CA THR A 196 -16.29 -9.52 -2.88
C THR A 196 -14.83 -9.54 -2.42
N ARG A 197 -14.62 -9.44 -1.10
CA ARG A 197 -13.30 -9.62 -0.48
C ARG A 197 -13.05 -11.09 -0.21
N TYR A 198 -11.88 -11.58 -0.62
CA TYR A 198 -11.39 -12.90 -0.27
C TYR A 198 -10.13 -12.75 0.57
N VAL A 199 -9.93 -13.64 1.54
CA VAL A 199 -8.64 -13.70 2.26
C VAL A 199 -7.67 -14.42 1.32
N SER A 200 -6.60 -13.75 0.88
CA SER A 200 -5.67 -14.28 -0.13
C SER A 200 -4.51 -15.11 0.45
N ILE A 201 -4.45 -15.31 1.77
CA ILE A 201 -3.35 -16.05 2.40
C ILE A 201 -3.90 -17.01 3.46
N PRO A 202 -3.55 -18.31 3.41
CA PRO A 202 -3.95 -19.25 4.45
C PRO A 202 -3.29 -18.90 5.80
N PRO A 203 -3.93 -19.22 6.95
CA PRO A 203 -3.38 -18.91 8.26
C PRO A 203 -1.99 -19.52 8.49
N LYS A 204 -1.08 -18.76 9.14
CA LYS A 204 0.27 -19.24 9.45
C LYS A 204 0.22 -20.49 10.33
N GLY A 205 1.02 -21.50 9.98
CA GLY A 205 1.08 -22.77 10.72
C GLY A 205 -0.12 -23.69 10.50
N ALA A 206 -1.01 -23.38 9.55
CA ALA A 206 -2.10 -24.25 9.19
C ALA A 206 -1.60 -25.47 8.38
N ARG A 207 -2.13 -26.65 8.69
CA ARG A 207 -1.86 -27.89 7.93
C ARG A 207 -3.00 -28.14 6.95
N MET A 208 -2.68 -28.25 5.67
CA MET A 208 -3.67 -28.65 4.64
C MET A 208 -4.17 -30.07 4.95
N LEU A 209 -5.48 -30.22 4.99
CA LEU A 209 -6.20 -31.48 5.18
C LEU A 209 -6.62 -32.07 3.83
N ASP A 210 -7.18 -31.23 2.96
CA ASP A 210 -7.77 -31.66 1.70
C ASP A 210 -7.84 -30.51 0.69
N ARG A 211 -8.00 -30.85 -0.60
CA ARG A 211 -8.14 -29.91 -1.71
C ARG A 211 -9.04 -30.51 -2.78
N TYR A 212 -10.07 -29.77 -3.19
CA TYR A 212 -10.94 -30.16 -4.30
C TYR A 212 -11.27 -28.96 -5.19
N GLU A 213 -11.68 -29.24 -6.44
CA GLU A 213 -12.08 -28.24 -7.43
C GLU A 213 -13.56 -28.42 -7.75
N LEU A 214 -14.32 -27.31 -7.70
CA LEU A 214 -15.72 -27.28 -8.09
C LEU A 214 -15.85 -27.19 -9.62
N PRO A 215 -17.00 -27.58 -10.21
CA PRO A 215 -17.25 -27.45 -11.65
C PRO A 215 -17.06 -26.03 -12.19
N THR A 216 -17.29 -25.03 -11.35
CA THR A 216 -17.06 -23.60 -11.61
C THR A 216 -15.59 -23.19 -11.57
N LYS A 217 -14.64 -24.15 -11.55
CA LYS A 217 -13.19 -23.89 -11.47
C LYS A 217 -12.74 -23.18 -10.19
N ILE A 218 -13.60 -23.16 -9.18
CA ILE A 218 -13.27 -22.68 -7.84
C ILE A 218 -12.51 -23.78 -7.10
N ILE A 219 -11.33 -23.44 -6.56
CA ILE A 219 -10.52 -24.36 -5.77
C ILE A 219 -10.86 -24.15 -4.29
N VAL A 220 -11.15 -25.22 -3.58
CA VAL A 220 -11.39 -25.20 -2.14
C VAL A 220 -10.31 -26.03 -1.45
N GLU A 221 -9.57 -25.38 -0.55
CA GLU A 221 -8.52 -25.99 0.27
C GLU A 221 -8.97 -25.98 1.73
N ILE A 222 -8.93 -27.14 2.38
CA ILE A 222 -9.34 -27.32 3.77
C ILE A 222 -8.10 -27.36 4.64
N PHE A 223 -8.05 -26.53 5.67
CA PHE A 223 -6.91 -26.41 6.57
C PHE A 223 -7.29 -26.71 8.03
N LYS A 224 -6.39 -27.38 8.76
CA LYS A 224 -6.42 -27.48 10.22
C LYS A 224 -5.52 -26.41 10.81
N VAL A 225 -6.12 -25.46 11.54
CA VAL A 225 -5.40 -24.38 12.20
C VAL A 225 -5.13 -24.77 13.66
N PRO A 226 -3.88 -24.68 14.16
CA PRO A 226 -3.58 -24.92 15.56
C PRO A 226 -4.45 -24.06 16.49
N GLY A 227 -5.07 -24.68 17.49
CA GLY A 227 -5.94 -24.00 18.46
C GLY A 227 -7.39 -23.77 18.00
N LYS A 228 -7.77 -24.11 16.76
CA LYS A 228 -9.17 -24.10 16.31
C LYS A 228 -9.72 -25.52 16.21
N THR A 229 -10.94 -25.73 16.71
CA THR A 229 -11.65 -27.01 16.64
C THR A 229 -12.26 -27.26 15.25
N ARG A 230 -12.67 -26.20 14.56
CA ARG A 230 -13.26 -26.27 13.22
C ARG A 230 -12.20 -26.15 12.12
N PRO A 231 -12.32 -26.90 11.01
CA PRO A 231 -11.47 -26.71 9.84
C PRO A 231 -11.73 -25.34 9.20
N PHE A 232 -10.69 -24.78 8.60
CA PHE A 232 -10.72 -23.52 7.88
C PHE A 232 -10.79 -23.79 6.38
N TYR A 233 -11.82 -23.28 5.71
CA TYR A 233 -11.99 -23.41 4.26
C TYR A 233 -11.41 -22.18 3.57
N TYR A 234 -10.46 -22.41 2.68
CA TYR A 234 -9.82 -21.41 1.87
C TYR A 234 -10.27 -21.58 0.42
N ILE A 235 -10.88 -20.54 -0.15
CA ILE A 235 -11.51 -20.58 -1.47
C ILE A 235 -10.70 -19.70 -2.41
N THR A 236 -10.27 -20.26 -3.54
CA THR A 236 -9.58 -19.54 -4.62
C THR A 236 -10.46 -19.52 -5.87
N PRO A 237 -11.15 -18.41 -6.15
CA PRO A 237 -11.91 -18.21 -7.38
C PRO A 237 -11.02 -18.18 -8.64
N PRO A 238 -11.54 -18.55 -9.83
CA PRO A 238 -10.77 -18.53 -11.08
C PRO A 238 -10.21 -17.13 -11.44
N GLU A 239 -10.88 -16.06 -11.00
CA GLU A 239 -10.49 -14.66 -11.20
C GLU A 239 -9.09 -14.33 -10.66
N PHE A 240 -8.65 -15.03 -9.61
CA PHE A 240 -7.31 -14.86 -9.03
C PHE A 240 -6.21 -15.59 -9.81
N ARG A 241 -6.58 -16.50 -10.71
CA ARG A 241 -5.65 -17.31 -11.52
C ARG A 241 -5.41 -16.75 -12.92
N LEU A 242 -6.13 -15.69 -13.29
CA LEU A 242 -5.96 -15.02 -14.58
C LEU A 242 -4.57 -14.39 -14.71
N SER A 243 -3.98 -14.54 -15.90
CA SER A 243 -2.77 -13.82 -16.28
C SER A 243 -3.03 -12.32 -16.43
N GLU A 244 -1.98 -11.50 -16.46
CA GLU A 244 -2.15 -10.05 -16.65
C GLU A 244 -2.82 -9.71 -17.99
N SER A 245 -2.52 -10.46 -19.05
CA SER A 245 -3.14 -10.27 -20.36
C SER A 245 -4.63 -10.62 -20.34
N GLN A 246 -4.99 -11.77 -19.78
CA GLN A 246 -6.39 -12.21 -19.63
C GLN A 246 -7.18 -11.22 -18.78
N TYR A 247 -6.59 -10.77 -17.68
CA TYR A 247 -7.18 -9.77 -16.81
C TYR A 247 -7.47 -8.46 -17.54
N PHE A 248 -6.50 -7.95 -18.31
CA PHE A 248 -6.70 -6.72 -19.09
C PHE A 248 -7.84 -6.88 -20.10
N ILE A 249 -7.87 -8.01 -20.82
CA ILE A 249 -8.90 -8.28 -21.83
C ILE A 249 -10.28 -8.26 -21.17
N LEU A 250 -10.43 -8.94 -20.02
CA LEU A 250 -11.70 -8.96 -19.27
C LEU A 250 -12.11 -7.60 -18.75
N ASP A 251 -11.20 -6.85 -18.13
CA ASP A 251 -11.45 -5.50 -17.62
C ASP A 251 -11.87 -4.54 -18.75
N THR A 252 -11.24 -4.66 -19.93
CA THR A 252 -11.58 -3.85 -21.11
C THR A 252 -12.92 -4.27 -21.72
N ALA A 253 -13.17 -5.57 -21.86
CA ALA A 253 -14.43 -6.10 -22.36
C ALA A 253 -15.59 -5.66 -21.47
N ARG A 254 -15.45 -5.74 -20.14
CA ARG A 254 -16.48 -5.31 -19.19
C ARG A 254 -16.78 -3.81 -19.30
N ARG A 255 -15.76 -2.96 -19.47
CA ARG A 255 -15.99 -1.52 -19.71
C ARG A 255 -16.74 -1.27 -21.00
N TYR A 256 -16.32 -1.93 -22.08
CA TYR A 256 -16.98 -1.82 -23.37
C TYR A 256 -18.47 -2.22 -23.29
N LEU A 257 -18.76 -3.36 -22.66
CA LEU A 257 -20.13 -3.84 -22.44
C LEU A 257 -20.94 -2.94 -21.50
N ALA A 258 -20.32 -2.33 -20.48
CA ALA A 258 -21.00 -1.42 -19.57
C ALA A 258 -21.43 -0.11 -20.26
N GLU A 259 -20.65 0.34 -21.26
CA GLU A 259 -20.98 1.51 -22.09
C GLU A 259 -22.08 1.21 -23.12
N HIS A 260 -22.16 -0.03 -23.61
CA HIS A 260 -23.14 -0.47 -24.61
C HIS A 260 -24.37 -1.09 -23.93
N LYS A 261 -25.32 -0.25 -23.52
CA LYS A 261 -26.63 -0.73 -23.03
C LYS A 261 -27.46 -1.31 -24.18
N PRO A 262 -27.91 -2.58 -24.11
CA PRO A 262 -28.81 -3.15 -25.10
C PRO A 262 -30.20 -2.51 -25.06
N THR A 263 -30.97 -2.66 -26.14
CA THR A 263 -32.33 -2.11 -26.27
C THR A 263 -33.34 -2.87 -25.38
N GLU A 264 -34.34 -2.15 -24.85
CA GLU A 264 -35.32 -2.65 -23.85
C GLU A 264 -36.04 -3.96 -24.24
N THR A 265 -36.17 -4.23 -25.55
CA THR A 265 -36.81 -5.44 -26.08
C THR A 265 -36.04 -6.74 -25.78
N GLU A 266 -34.72 -6.68 -25.60
CA GLU A 266 -33.89 -7.87 -25.34
C GLU A 266 -33.96 -8.33 -23.87
N PHE A 267 -34.48 -7.49 -22.97
CA PHE A 267 -34.53 -7.74 -21.52
C PHE A 267 -35.84 -8.38 -21.03
N VAL A 268 -36.81 -8.62 -21.92
CA VAL A 268 -38.13 -9.15 -21.52
C VAL A 268 -38.04 -10.63 -21.10
N GLN A 269 -37.02 -11.38 -21.56
CA GLN A 269 -36.80 -12.79 -21.20
C GLN A 269 -35.37 -12.99 -20.63
N PRO A 270 -35.23 -13.31 -19.32
CA PRO A 270 -33.94 -13.45 -18.64
C PRO A 270 -32.99 -14.47 -19.29
N GLU A 271 -33.52 -15.58 -19.81
CA GLU A 271 -32.74 -16.65 -20.44
C GLU A 271 -32.13 -16.17 -21.77
N ARG A 272 -32.94 -15.51 -22.61
CA ARG A 272 -32.47 -14.93 -23.87
C ARG A 272 -31.48 -13.79 -23.63
N ALA A 273 -31.74 -12.94 -22.64
CA ALA A 273 -30.81 -11.88 -22.27
C ALA A 273 -29.44 -12.47 -21.89
N ARG A 274 -29.40 -13.52 -21.06
CA ARG A 274 -28.14 -14.18 -20.67
C ARG A 274 -27.38 -14.74 -21.88
N GLU A 275 -28.08 -15.37 -22.82
CA GLU A 275 -27.46 -15.93 -24.04
C GLU A 275 -26.88 -14.82 -24.93
N VAL A 276 -27.62 -13.72 -25.13
CA VAL A 276 -27.15 -12.55 -25.88
C VAL A 276 -25.91 -11.94 -25.22
N PHE A 277 -25.93 -11.72 -23.90
CA PHE A 277 -24.79 -11.19 -23.16
C PHE A 277 -23.57 -12.10 -23.22
N MET A 278 -23.76 -13.42 -23.15
CA MET A 278 -22.65 -14.37 -23.29
C MET A 278 -22.03 -14.32 -24.68
N ASN A 279 -22.85 -14.29 -25.74
CA ASN A 279 -22.35 -14.22 -27.10
C ASN A 279 -21.62 -12.89 -27.35
N MET A 280 -22.21 -11.77 -26.95
CA MET A 280 -21.57 -10.46 -27.03
C MET A 280 -20.26 -10.40 -26.22
N GLY A 281 -20.25 -10.98 -25.01
CA GLY A 281 -19.06 -11.05 -24.18
C GLY A 281 -17.94 -11.85 -24.84
N LYS A 282 -18.28 -13.02 -25.39
CA LYS A 282 -17.34 -13.89 -26.11
C LYS A 282 -16.74 -13.19 -27.33
N ASP A 283 -17.57 -12.55 -28.14
CA ASP A 283 -17.15 -11.82 -29.34
C ASP A 283 -16.26 -10.61 -28.98
N THR A 284 -16.62 -9.90 -27.91
CA THR A 284 -15.83 -8.75 -27.42
C THR A 284 -14.47 -9.20 -26.90
N ILE A 285 -14.42 -10.28 -26.11
CA ILE A 285 -13.17 -10.85 -25.58
C ILE A 285 -12.26 -11.30 -26.73
N LEU A 286 -12.81 -12.03 -27.72
CA LEU A 286 -12.08 -12.46 -28.91
C LEU A 286 -11.50 -11.28 -29.66
N LYS A 287 -12.32 -10.28 -29.97
CA LYS A 287 -11.89 -9.09 -30.69
C LYS A 287 -10.73 -8.37 -29.99
N ILE A 288 -10.83 -8.16 -28.68
CA ILE A 288 -9.78 -7.47 -27.90
C ILE A 288 -8.52 -8.34 -27.80
N ALA A 289 -8.66 -9.66 -27.72
CA ALA A 289 -7.53 -10.59 -27.70
C ALA A 289 -6.77 -10.56 -29.04
N ASP A 290 -7.49 -10.59 -30.16
CA ASP A 290 -6.94 -10.52 -31.51
C ASP A 290 -6.22 -9.18 -31.76
N GLU A 291 -6.83 -8.06 -31.36
CA GLU A 291 -6.20 -6.72 -31.45
C GLU A 291 -4.87 -6.63 -30.69
N ARG A 292 -4.66 -7.47 -29.67
CA ARG A 292 -3.44 -7.53 -28.87
C ARG A 292 -2.49 -8.66 -29.23
N GLY A 293 -2.83 -9.48 -30.23
CA GLY A 293 -2.04 -10.65 -30.60
C GLY A 293 -1.96 -11.72 -29.49
N VAL A 294 -2.98 -11.81 -28.63
CA VAL A 294 -3.06 -12.83 -27.58
C VAL A 294 -3.91 -13.98 -28.10
N HIS A 295 -3.30 -15.15 -28.28
CA HIS A 295 -4.04 -16.36 -28.68
C HIS A 295 -4.72 -16.98 -27.46
N LEU A 296 -6.05 -16.99 -27.46
CA LEU A 296 -6.87 -17.67 -26.46
C LEU A 296 -7.32 -19.03 -26.99
N SER A 297 -7.13 -20.08 -26.20
CA SER A 297 -7.74 -21.39 -26.48
C SER A 297 -9.26 -21.33 -26.26
N SER A 298 -10.01 -22.25 -26.88
CA SER A 298 -11.47 -22.34 -26.68
C SER A 298 -11.84 -22.54 -25.21
N ALA A 299 -10.99 -23.21 -24.43
CA ALA A 299 -11.20 -23.41 -23.00
C ALA A 299 -11.03 -22.11 -22.22
N GLU A 300 -9.96 -21.35 -22.48
CA GLU A 300 -9.71 -20.05 -21.83
C GLU A 300 -10.77 -19.01 -22.19
N LEU A 301 -11.19 -18.98 -23.46
CA LEU A 301 -12.25 -18.08 -23.91
C LEU A 301 -13.57 -18.36 -23.18
N ASN A 302 -13.95 -19.64 -23.06
CA ASN A 302 -15.15 -20.03 -22.31
C ASN A 302 -14.99 -19.73 -20.82
N GLU A 303 -13.82 -19.95 -20.22
CA GLU A 303 -13.55 -19.60 -18.82
C GLU A 303 -13.69 -18.10 -18.58
N MET A 304 -13.05 -17.27 -19.41
CA MET A 304 -13.13 -15.82 -19.34
C MET A 304 -14.55 -15.31 -19.54
N THR A 305 -15.32 -15.87 -20.48
CA THR A 305 -16.71 -15.46 -20.72
C THR A 305 -17.62 -15.75 -19.52
N ASN A 306 -17.28 -16.72 -18.67
CA ASN A 306 -18.04 -17.06 -17.48
C ASN A 306 -17.72 -16.19 -16.24
N ILE A 307 -16.70 -15.31 -16.31
CA ILE A 307 -16.22 -14.42 -15.23
C ILE A 307 -16.83 -13.01 -15.34
#